data_AF-A0AA35PKD1-F1
#
_entry.id   AF-A0AA35PKD1-F1
#
_cell.length_a   1.000
_cell.length_b   1.000
_cell.length_c   1.000
_cell.angle_alpha   90.00
_cell.angle_beta   90.00
_cell.angle_gamma   90.00
#
_symmetry.space_group_name_H-M   'P 1'
#
loop_
_entity.id
_entity.type
_entity.pdbx_description
1 polymer ?
#
loop_
_entity_poly.entity_id
_entity_poly.type
_entity_poly.pdbx_seq_one_letter_code
_entity_poly.pdbx_strand_id
1 'polypeptide(L)'
;MALLGRLVRRSPWLCNVALYGSLFAAGDAAQQRLRRRPGQSADWAQTRHVALVALSFHGNFNYVWLRALERLLPGRAPGAVLAKVLCDQLMGAPVAVLAFYTGMSILQGKEDVFADCRDKFWNTYKTGLMYWPFVQLSNFSLVPVHWRTAYTGLCGFIWATFLCFSQQSGDGTAKSVFLLFQGKKPDTDKMPPGK
;
A
#
# COMPACT_ATOMS: atom_id res chain seq x y z
N MET A 1 -26.98 -4.09 6.80
CA MET A 1 -26.10 -3.38 7.76
C MET A 1 -26.00 -4.05 9.14
N ALA A 2 -27.10 -4.49 9.78
CA ALA A 2 -27.07 -5.07 11.13
C ALA A 2 -26.31 -6.41 11.27
N LEU A 3 -26.29 -7.25 10.23
CA LEU A 3 -25.61 -8.55 10.23
C LEU A 3 -24.09 -8.43 10.15
N LEU A 4 -23.60 -7.54 9.25
CA LEU A 4 -22.19 -7.16 9.13
C LEU A 4 -21.66 -6.60 10.46
N GLY A 5 -22.43 -5.73 11.13
CA GLY A 5 -22.07 -5.18 12.43
C GLY A 5 -22.07 -6.21 13.59
N ARG A 6 -22.69 -7.38 13.43
CA ARG A 6 -22.64 -8.50 14.42
C ARG A 6 -21.47 -9.43 14.15
N LEU A 7 -21.20 -9.76 12.88
CA LEU A 7 -20.03 -10.56 12.47
C LEU A 7 -18.71 -9.86 12.83
N VAL A 8 -18.62 -8.55 12.55
CA VAL A 8 -17.46 -7.71 12.93
C VAL A 8 -17.27 -7.64 14.44
N ARG A 9 -18.36 -7.74 15.23
CA ARG A 9 -18.29 -7.79 16.70
C ARG A 9 -17.87 -9.16 17.23
N ARG A 10 -18.21 -10.24 16.53
CA ARG A 10 -17.93 -11.62 16.97
C ARG A 10 -16.48 -12.03 16.66
N SER A 11 -15.93 -11.61 15.53
CA SER A 11 -14.50 -11.80 15.23
C SER A 11 -13.95 -10.61 14.42
N PRO A 12 -13.64 -9.47 15.08
CA PRO A 12 -13.14 -8.27 14.41
C PRO A 12 -11.83 -8.52 13.66
N TRP A 13 -11.00 -9.45 14.15
CA TRP A 13 -9.76 -9.85 13.50
C TRP A 13 -10.01 -10.49 12.14
N LEU A 14 -10.80 -11.56 12.09
CA LEU A 14 -11.10 -12.27 10.84
C LEU A 14 -11.74 -11.34 9.80
N CYS A 15 -12.70 -10.51 10.22
CA CYS A 15 -13.36 -9.57 9.30
C CYS A 15 -12.38 -8.54 8.73
N ASN A 16 -11.50 -7.97 9.56
CA ASN A 16 -10.51 -6.99 9.09
C ASN A 16 -9.47 -7.63 8.16
N VAL A 17 -8.94 -8.80 8.53
CA VAL A 17 -7.92 -9.51 7.73
C VAL A 17 -8.51 -9.98 6.40
N ALA A 18 -9.70 -10.58 6.42
CA ALA A 18 -10.38 -11.01 5.20
C ALA A 18 -10.66 -9.82 4.27
N LEU A 19 -11.23 -8.73 4.81
CA LEU A 19 -11.50 -7.53 4.02
C LEU A 19 -10.21 -6.91 3.45
N TYR A 20 -9.16 -6.81 4.27
CA TYR A 20 -7.85 -6.32 3.84
C TYR A 20 -7.30 -7.17 2.68
N GLY A 21 -7.29 -8.49 2.83
CA GLY A 21 -6.82 -9.42 1.80
C GLY A 21 -7.62 -9.33 0.51
N SER A 22 -8.96 -9.26 0.61
CA SER A 22 -9.84 -9.07 -0.55
C SER A 22 -9.58 -7.74 -1.26
N LEU A 23 -9.37 -6.65 -0.53
CA LEU A 23 -9.06 -5.34 -1.11
C LEU A 23 -7.69 -5.31 -1.79
N PHE A 24 -6.68 -5.97 -1.22
CA PHE A 24 -5.36 -6.12 -1.85
C PHE A 24 -5.43 -6.92 -3.14
N ALA A 25 -6.13 -8.07 -3.13
CA ALA A 25 -6.33 -8.89 -4.32
C ALA A 25 -7.14 -8.15 -5.40
N ALA A 26 -8.18 -7.43 -5.01
CA ALA A 26 -8.96 -6.58 -5.91
C ALA A 26 -8.11 -5.44 -6.50
N GLY A 27 -7.22 -4.85 -5.70
CA GLY A 27 -6.30 -3.81 -6.13
C GLY A 27 -5.32 -4.32 -7.19
N ASP A 28 -4.77 -5.51 -6.99
CA ASP A 28 -3.94 -6.17 -8.01
C ASP A 28 -4.73 -6.48 -9.29
N ALA A 29 -5.93 -7.04 -9.18
CA ALA A 29 -6.78 -7.32 -10.33
C ALA A 29 -7.16 -6.05 -11.11
N ALA A 30 -7.47 -4.95 -10.40
CA ALA A 30 -7.74 -3.64 -10.99
C ALA A 30 -6.49 -3.07 -11.68
N GLN A 31 -5.33 -3.13 -11.03
CA GLN A 31 -4.05 -2.73 -11.62
C GLN A 31 -3.75 -3.51 -12.89
N GLN A 32 -3.94 -4.84 -12.88
CA GLN A 32 -3.73 -5.65 -14.07
C GLN A 32 -4.69 -5.24 -15.19
N ARG A 33 -5.97 -4.98 -14.89
CA ARG A 33 -6.93 -4.50 -15.89
C ARG A 33 -6.52 -3.16 -16.52
N LEU A 34 -5.94 -2.25 -15.75
CA LEU A 34 -5.49 -0.95 -16.23
C LEU A 34 -4.18 -1.02 -17.04
N ARG A 35 -3.32 -2.01 -16.77
CA ARG A 35 -1.99 -2.15 -17.44
C ARG A 35 -1.99 -3.08 -18.64
N ARG A 36 -2.95 -4.00 -18.74
CA ARG A 36 -3.01 -4.99 -19.82
C ARG A 36 -3.12 -4.30 -21.18
N ARG A 37 -2.29 -4.75 -22.13
CA ARG A 37 -2.42 -4.36 -23.54
C ARG A 37 -3.59 -5.12 -24.19
N PRO A 38 -4.17 -4.60 -25.29
CA PRO A 38 -5.15 -5.35 -26.07
C PRO A 38 -4.63 -6.75 -26.42
N GLY A 39 -5.41 -7.79 -26.11
CA GLY A 39 -5.03 -9.19 -26.35
C GLY A 39 -4.24 -9.88 -25.24
N GLN A 40 -3.80 -9.18 -24.17
CA GLN A 40 -3.13 -9.82 -23.04
C GLN A 40 -4.15 -10.38 -22.02
N SER A 41 -3.97 -11.64 -21.62
CA SER A 41 -4.79 -12.30 -20.60
C SER A 41 -4.42 -11.85 -19.18
N ALA A 42 -5.32 -12.15 -18.25
CA ALA A 42 -5.10 -11.95 -16.83
C ALA A 42 -4.08 -12.90 -16.23
N ASP A 43 -3.19 -12.38 -15.39
CA ASP A 43 -2.35 -13.20 -14.52
C ASP A 43 -3.06 -13.41 -13.17
N TRP A 44 -3.97 -14.38 -13.15
CA TRP A 44 -4.68 -14.74 -11.93
C TRP A 44 -3.78 -15.46 -10.91
N ALA A 45 -2.66 -16.03 -11.33
CA ALA A 45 -1.69 -16.64 -10.42
C ALA A 45 -1.00 -15.56 -9.58
N GLN A 46 -0.64 -14.43 -10.20
CA GLN A 46 -0.14 -13.24 -9.50
C GLN A 46 -1.16 -12.73 -8.48
N THR A 47 -2.44 -12.57 -8.86
CA THR A 47 -3.48 -12.11 -7.93
C THR A 47 -3.66 -13.06 -6.75
N ARG A 48 -3.58 -14.38 -6.99
CA ARG A 48 -3.60 -15.38 -5.93
C ARG A 48 -2.41 -15.22 -4.97
N HIS A 49 -1.19 -15.00 -5.48
CA HIS A 49 -0.02 -14.80 -4.63
C HIS A 49 -0.16 -13.53 -3.78
N VAL A 50 -0.64 -12.43 -4.37
CA VAL A 50 -0.95 -11.20 -3.62
C VAL A 50 -1.98 -11.46 -2.52
N ALA A 51 -3.06 -12.18 -2.83
CA ALA A 51 -4.08 -12.54 -1.85
C ALA A 51 -3.49 -13.38 -0.69
N LEU A 52 -2.63 -14.36 -1.00
CA LEU A 52 -1.99 -15.20 -0.01
C LEU A 52 -1.06 -14.40 0.91
N VAL A 53 -0.19 -13.54 0.36
CA VAL A 53 0.68 -12.66 1.15
C VAL A 53 -0.16 -11.71 2.03
N ALA A 54 -1.25 -11.17 1.47
CA ALA A 54 -2.12 -10.25 2.18
C ALA A 54 -2.86 -10.91 3.35
N LEU A 55 -3.43 -12.10 3.13
CA LEU A 55 -4.20 -12.83 4.14
C LEU A 55 -3.32 -13.51 5.20
N SER A 56 -2.15 -14.03 4.80
CA SER A 56 -1.26 -14.73 5.72
C SER A 56 -0.43 -13.79 6.58
N PHE A 57 0.10 -12.71 6.01
CA PHE A 57 1.01 -11.81 6.71
C PHE A 57 0.45 -10.40 6.87
N HIS A 58 0.23 -9.66 5.77
CA HIS A 58 0.02 -8.21 5.86
C HIS A 58 -1.19 -7.81 6.68
N GLY A 59 -2.33 -8.47 6.47
CA GLY A 59 -3.55 -8.20 7.22
C GLY A 59 -3.36 -8.46 8.72
N ASN A 60 -2.68 -9.55 9.08
CA ASN A 60 -2.39 -9.91 10.48
C ASN A 60 -1.41 -8.94 11.12
N PHE A 61 -0.30 -8.66 10.43
CA PHE A 61 0.70 -7.71 10.83
C PHE A 61 0.05 -6.34 11.09
N ASN A 62 -0.70 -5.82 10.12
CA ASN A 62 -1.35 -4.53 10.25
C ASN A 62 -2.36 -4.49 11.41
N TYR A 63 -3.17 -5.54 11.57
CA TYR A 63 -4.14 -5.62 12.67
C TYR A 63 -3.49 -5.59 14.05
N VAL A 64 -2.41 -6.34 14.24
CA VAL A 64 -1.66 -6.38 15.49
C VAL A 64 -0.89 -5.07 15.70
N TRP A 65 -0.19 -4.60 14.67
CA TRP A 65 0.67 -3.41 14.70
C TRP A 65 -0.10 -2.14 15.06
N LEU A 66 -1.22 -1.86 14.39
CA LEU A 66 -2.01 -0.66 14.66
C LEU A 66 -2.62 -0.65 16.07
N ARG A 67 -2.89 -1.83 16.65
CA ARG A 67 -3.33 -1.96 18.05
C ARG A 67 -2.17 -1.84 19.02
N ALA A 68 -0.99 -2.36 18.70
CA ALA A 68 0.21 -2.18 19.49
C ALA A 68 0.57 -0.69 19.60
N LEU A 69 0.57 0.04 18.48
CA LEU A 69 0.78 1.48 18.47
C LEU A 69 -0.26 2.25 19.29
N GLU A 70 -1.52 1.82 19.29
CA GLU A 70 -2.54 2.43 20.14
C GLU A 70 -2.31 2.16 21.63
N ARG A 71 -1.81 0.98 22.00
CA ARG A 71 -1.49 0.66 23.41
C ARG A 71 -0.25 1.40 23.90
N LEU A 72 0.77 1.55 23.05
CA LEU A 72 2.03 2.21 23.38
C LEU A 72 1.90 3.73 23.41
N LEU A 73 1.06 4.29 22.55
CA LEU A 73 0.87 5.74 22.40
C LEU A 73 -0.62 6.08 22.51
N PRO A 74 -1.27 5.95 23.67
CA PRO A 74 -2.73 6.04 23.76
C PRO A 74 -3.27 7.41 23.34
N GLY A 75 -4.45 7.40 22.71
CA GLY A 75 -5.23 8.60 22.45
C GLY A 75 -4.94 9.29 21.11
N ARG A 76 -5.51 10.48 20.95
CA ARG A 76 -5.57 11.25 19.69
C ARG A 76 -4.95 12.65 19.80
N ALA A 77 -4.19 12.92 20.84
CA ALA A 77 -3.44 14.17 20.93
C ALA A 77 -2.48 14.28 19.73
N PRO A 78 -2.28 15.49 19.16
CA PRO A 78 -1.45 15.65 17.96
C PRO A 78 -0.05 15.02 18.06
N GLY A 79 0.61 15.17 19.21
CA GLY A 79 1.92 14.55 19.46
C GLY A 79 1.89 13.02 19.46
N ALA A 80 0.87 12.40 20.07
CA ALA A 80 0.72 10.95 20.09
C ALA A 80 0.41 10.39 18.69
N VAL A 81 -0.44 11.08 17.92
CA VAL A 81 -0.73 10.72 16.53
C VAL A 81 0.54 10.82 15.67
N LEU A 82 1.28 11.92 15.77
CA LEU A 82 2.52 12.10 15.02
C LEU A 82 3.54 11.02 15.37
N ALA A 83 3.71 10.70 16.65
CA ALA A 83 4.59 9.61 17.08
C ALA A 83 4.16 8.25 16.49
N LYS A 84 2.87 7.93 16.46
CA LYS A 84 2.37 6.70 15.81
C LYS A 84 2.69 6.67 14.33
N VAL A 85 2.48 7.77 13.62
CA VAL A 85 2.81 7.87 12.19
C VAL A 85 4.31 7.67 11.99
N LEU A 86 5.17 8.34 12.76
CA LEU A 86 6.62 8.17 12.66
C LEU A 86 7.05 6.72 12.91
N CYS A 87 6.55 6.08 13.98
CA CYS A 87 6.83 4.66 14.25
C CYS A 87 6.34 3.75 13.11
N ASP A 88 5.14 4.00 12.60
CA ASP A 88 4.58 3.24 11.48
C ASP A 88 5.43 3.38 10.22
N GLN A 89 5.89 4.58 9.89
CA GLN A 89 6.69 4.81 8.69
C GLN A 89 8.14 4.31 8.83
N LEU A 90 8.75 4.41 10.02
CA LEU A 90 10.14 4.00 10.24
C LEU A 90 10.30 2.50 10.50
N MET A 91 9.26 1.83 11.00
CA MET A 91 9.32 0.40 11.36
C MET A 91 8.27 -0.42 10.61
N GLY A 92 7.01 0.01 10.68
CA GLY A 92 5.89 -0.71 10.08
C GLY A 92 6.01 -0.84 8.56
N ALA A 93 6.28 0.27 7.88
CA ALA A 93 6.37 0.32 6.43
C ALA A 93 7.57 -0.49 5.86
N PRO A 94 8.81 -0.38 6.39
CA PRO A 94 9.91 -1.22 5.94
C PRO A 94 9.61 -2.71 6.10
N VAL A 95 9.07 -3.13 7.25
CA VAL A 95 8.69 -4.53 7.51
C VAL A 95 7.64 -5.00 6.52
N ALA A 96 6.60 -4.20 6.27
CA ALA A 96 5.54 -4.54 5.31
C ALA A 96 6.08 -4.68 3.88
N VAL A 97 6.93 -3.75 3.42
CA VAL A 97 7.50 -3.79 2.07
C VAL A 97 8.42 -4.99 1.89
N LEU A 98 9.31 -5.27 2.87
CA LEU A 98 10.18 -6.45 2.84
C LEU A 98 9.35 -7.74 2.81
N ALA A 99 8.38 -7.88 3.71
CA ALA A 99 7.53 -9.06 3.76
C ALA A 99 6.72 -9.26 2.47
N PHE A 100 6.28 -8.16 1.83
CA PHE A 100 5.60 -8.24 0.54
C PHE A 100 6.49 -8.84 -0.54
N TYR A 101 7.66 -8.24 -0.78
CA TYR A 101 8.55 -8.69 -1.85
C TYR A 101 9.12 -10.07 -1.59
N THR A 102 9.56 -10.36 -0.36
CA THR A 102 10.03 -11.69 0.04
C THR A 102 8.92 -12.73 -0.12
N GLY A 103 7.71 -12.46 0.38
CA GLY A 103 6.57 -13.37 0.25
C GLY A 103 6.18 -13.64 -1.20
N MET A 104 6.17 -12.60 -2.03
CA MET A 104 5.93 -12.73 -3.46
C MET A 104 7.00 -13.59 -4.16
N SER A 105 8.29 -13.35 -3.87
CA SER A 105 9.38 -14.13 -4.45
C SER A 105 9.32 -15.60 -4.06
N ILE A 106 8.96 -15.92 -2.81
CA ILE A 106 8.76 -17.30 -2.33
C ILE A 106 7.62 -17.97 -3.12
N LEU A 107 6.46 -17.32 -3.22
CA LEU A 107 5.30 -17.88 -3.93
C LEU A 107 5.50 -18.00 -5.44
N GLN A 108 6.37 -17.17 -6.01
CA GLN A 108 6.78 -17.23 -7.41
C GLN A 108 7.91 -18.26 -7.66
N GLY A 109 8.46 -18.88 -6.61
CA GLY A 109 9.52 -19.88 -6.75
C GLY A 109 10.85 -19.32 -7.26
N LYS A 110 11.18 -18.06 -6.95
CA LYS A 110 12.46 -17.46 -7.37
C LYS A 110 13.63 -18.08 -6.60
N GLU A 111 14.74 -18.31 -7.30
CA GLU A 111 15.98 -18.81 -6.69
C GLU A 111 16.56 -17.80 -5.69
N ASP A 112 16.60 -16.52 -6.05
CA ASP A 112 16.96 -15.44 -5.14
C ASP A 112 15.71 -14.70 -4.64
N VAL A 113 15.29 -15.06 -3.43
CA VAL A 113 14.10 -14.49 -2.78
C VAL A 113 14.24 -12.98 -2.52
N PHE A 114 15.47 -12.48 -2.38
CA PHE A 114 15.76 -11.09 -2.01
C PHE A 114 16.07 -10.18 -3.19
N ALA A 115 16.18 -10.72 -4.41
CA ALA A 115 16.45 -9.91 -5.61
C ALA A 115 15.46 -8.73 -5.75
N ASP A 116 14.17 -9.02 -5.73
CA ASP A 116 13.13 -7.99 -5.81
C ASP A 116 13.19 -6.98 -4.66
N CYS A 117 13.55 -7.41 -3.45
CA CYS A 117 13.74 -6.50 -2.32
C CYS A 117 14.89 -5.53 -2.62
N ARG A 118 16.06 -6.02 -3.05
CA ARG A 118 17.22 -5.16 -3.33
C ARG A 118 16.93 -4.14 -4.42
N ASP A 119 16.20 -4.55 -5.45
CA ASP A 119 15.95 -3.70 -6.61
C ASP A 119 14.79 -2.71 -6.39
N LYS A 120 13.74 -3.13 -5.69
CA LYS A 120 12.46 -2.39 -5.64
C LYS A 120 12.17 -1.75 -4.29
N PHE A 121 12.82 -2.19 -3.21
CA PHE A 121 12.51 -1.72 -1.85
C PHE A 121 12.58 -0.19 -1.74
N TRP A 122 13.71 0.41 -2.15
CA TRP A 122 13.91 1.84 -1.97
C TRP A 122 12.95 2.68 -2.81
N ASN A 123 12.66 2.25 -4.03
CA ASN A 123 11.69 2.94 -4.87
C ASN A 123 10.30 2.91 -4.24
N THR A 124 9.84 1.72 -3.85
CA THR A 124 8.51 1.53 -3.25
C THR A 124 8.40 2.23 -1.89
N TYR A 125 9.44 2.17 -1.07
CA TYR A 125 9.46 2.83 0.23
C TYR A 125 9.41 4.36 0.08
N LYS A 126 10.22 4.95 -0.80
CA LYS A 126 10.21 6.40 -1.04
C LYS A 126 8.87 6.89 -1.59
N THR A 127 8.31 6.19 -2.57
CA THR A 127 6.97 6.54 -3.08
C THR A 127 5.92 6.37 -1.99
N GLY A 128 6.05 5.32 -1.17
CA GLY A 128 5.18 5.07 -0.03
C GLY A 128 5.21 6.20 1.00
N LEU A 129 6.38 6.77 1.31
CA LEU A 129 6.52 7.92 2.20
C LEU A 129 5.81 9.19 1.71
N MET A 130 5.43 9.28 0.43
CA MET A 130 4.63 10.41 -0.07
C MET A 130 3.12 10.22 0.14
N TYR A 131 2.68 9.00 0.45
CA TYR A 131 1.25 8.62 0.52
C TYR A 131 0.84 8.13 1.91
N TRP A 132 1.57 7.13 2.42
CA TRP A 132 1.23 6.44 3.65
C TRP A 132 1.24 7.31 4.92
N PRO A 133 2.13 8.31 5.09
CA PRO A 133 2.06 9.16 6.28
C PRO A 133 0.72 9.92 6.38
N PHE A 134 0.18 10.41 5.27
CA PHE A 134 -1.11 11.11 5.24
C PHE A 134 -2.28 10.15 5.50
N VAL A 135 -2.22 8.95 4.93
CA VAL A 135 -3.19 7.89 5.21
C VAL A 135 -3.17 7.50 6.68
N GLN A 136 -2.00 7.35 7.28
CA GLN A 136 -1.90 6.94 8.68
C GLN A 136 -2.23 8.07 9.64
N LEU A 137 -1.93 9.32 9.27
CA LEU A 137 -2.37 10.50 10.02
C LEU A 137 -3.89 10.53 10.14
N SER A 138 -4.61 10.36 9.02
CA SER A 138 -6.08 10.26 9.03
C SER A 138 -6.59 9.02 9.76
N ASN A 139 -5.94 7.87 9.59
CA ASN A 139 -6.29 6.62 10.27
C ASN A 139 -6.24 6.77 11.80
N PHE A 140 -5.13 7.26 12.34
CA PHE A 140 -4.95 7.41 13.79
C PHE A 140 -5.81 8.53 14.39
N SER A 141 -6.06 9.59 13.64
CA SER A 141 -6.86 10.73 14.10
C SER A 141 -8.36 10.44 14.08
N LEU A 142 -8.88 9.83 13.01
CA LEU A 142 -10.31 9.76 12.73
C LEU A 142 -10.90 8.36 12.91
N VAL A 143 -10.14 7.32 12.56
CA VAL A 143 -10.70 5.97 12.45
C VAL A 143 -10.68 5.26 13.82
N PRO A 144 -11.81 4.65 14.25
CA PRO A 144 -11.85 3.82 15.44
C PRO A 144 -10.92 2.62 15.32
N VAL A 145 -10.26 2.22 16.42
CA VAL A 145 -9.24 1.16 16.48
C VAL A 145 -9.67 -0.15 15.78
N HIS A 146 -10.94 -0.52 15.87
CA HIS A 146 -11.46 -1.77 15.30
C HIS A 146 -11.66 -1.75 13.78
N TRP A 147 -11.63 -0.59 13.14
CA TRP A 147 -11.75 -0.43 11.68
C TRP A 147 -10.44 -0.02 11.00
N ARG A 148 -9.39 0.28 11.75
CA ARG A 148 -8.16 0.85 11.19
C ARG A 148 -7.50 -0.03 10.14
N THR A 149 -7.52 -1.34 10.31
CA THR A 149 -6.97 -2.28 9.32
C THR A 149 -7.81 -2.34 8.05
N ALA A 150 -9.13 -2.42 8.17
CA ALA A 150 -10.03 -2.30 7.02
C ALA A 150 -9.82 -0.98 6.26
N TYR A 151 -9.66 0.13 6.98
CA TYR A 151 -9.33 1.43 6.39
C TYR A 151 -7.99 1.41 5.65
N THR A 152 -6.92 0.88 6.26
CA THR A 152 -5.63 0.71 5.58
C THR A 152 -5.76 -0.15 4.31
N GLY A 153 -6.55 -1.22 4.34
CA GLY A 153 -6.81 -2.06 3.17
C GLY A 153 -7.50 -1.29 2.04
N LEU A 154 -8.47 -0.44 2.38
CA LEU A 154 -9.17 0.41 1.41
C LEU A 154 -8.23 1.43 0.76
N CYS A 155 -7.40 2.10 1.56
CA CYS A 155 -6.35 2.97 1.02
C CYS A 155 -5.32 2.18 0.20
N GLY A 156 -5.01 0.95 0.58
CA GLY A 156 -4.16 0.04 -0.19
C GLY A 156 -4.70 -0.27 -1.59
N PHE A 157 -6.01 -0.43 -1.73
CA PHE A 157 -6.67 -0.57 -3.05
C PHE A 157 -6.46 0.68 -3.92
N ILE A 158 -6.61 1.88 -3.33
CA ILE A 158 -6.37 3.15 -4.02
C ILE A 158 -4.89 3.27 -4.43
N TRP A 159 -3.98 2.89 -3.52
CA TRP A 159 -2.54 2.85 -3.76
C TRP A 159 -2.15 1.95 -4.95
N ALA A 160 -2.78 0.78 -5.10
CA ALA A 160 -2.55 -0.09 -6.27
C ALA A 160 -2.89 0.60 -7.59
N THR A 161 -3.93 1.44 -7.60
CA THR A 161 -4.29 2.26 -8.76
C THR A 161 -3.25 3.36 -8.98
N PHE A 162 -2.77 4.02 -7.92
CA PHE A 162 -1.72 5.04 -8.02
C PHE A 162 -0.40 4.49 -8.59
N LEU A 163 0.02 3.30 -8.14
CA LEU A 163 1.21 2.63 -8.67
C LEU A 163 1.10 2.31 -10.17
N CYS A 164 -0.10 2.01 -10.66
CA CYS A 164 -0.35 1.82 -12.08
C CYS A 164 0.00 3.08 -12.89
N PHE A 165 -0.46 4.25 -12.45
CA PHE A 165 -0.15 5.53 -13.10
C PHE A 165 1.33 5.88 -12.95
N SER A 166 1.88 5.75 -11.75
CA SER A 166 3.28 6.01 -11.43
C SER A 166 4.26 5.23 -12.34
N GLN A 167 4.01 3.94 -12.57
CA GLN A 167 4.87 3.09 -13.41
C GLN A 167 4.72 3.37 -14.91
N GLN A 168 3.58 3.90 -15.35
CA GLN A 168 3.38 4.27 -16.76
C GLN A 168 4.11 5.57 -17.13
N SER A 169 4.28 6.49 -16.17
CA SER A 169 4.87 7.80 -16.43
C SER A 169 6.38 7.80 -16.66
N GLY A 170 7.10 6.67 -16.48
CA GLY A 170 8.52 6.48 -16.83
C GLY A 170 9.54 7.31 -16.03
N ASP A 171 9.14 8.47 -15.52
CA ASP A 171 9.90 9.34 -14.66
C ASP A 171 9.48 9.10 -13.22
N GLY A 172 10.45 8.75 -12.37
CA GLY A 172 10.23 8.47 -10.96
C GLY A 172 9.26 9.47 -10.35
N THR A 173 8.11 8.98 -9.89
CA THR A 173 6.95 9.77 -9.43
C THR A 173 7.29 10.80 -8.36
N ALA A 174 8.42 10.62 -7.66
CA ALA A 174 9.02 11.66 -6.84
C ALA A 174 9.22 12.97 -7.61
N LYS A 175 9.72 12.93 -8.86
CA LYS A 175 9.93 14.10 -9.72
C LYS A 175 8.61 14.72 -10.17
N SER A 176 7.62 13.93 -10.59
CA SER A 176 6.32 14.44 -11.05
C SER A 176 5.48 15.05 -9.92
N VAL A 177 5.50 14.41 -8.73
CA VAL A 177 4.85 14.93 -7.52
C VAL A 177 5.61 16.14 -7.00
N PHE A 178 6.94 16.13 -7.00
CA PHE A 178 7.76 17.29 -6.64
C PHE A 178 7.55 18.47 -7.61
N LEU A 179 7.38 18.22 -8.91
CA LEU A 179 7.04 19.25 -9.90
C LEU A 179 5.63 19.81 -9.70
N LEU A 180 4.65 18.97 -9.33
CA LEU A 180 3.31 19.40 -8.94
C LEU A 180 3.33 20.27 -7.67
N PHE A 181 4.13 19.90 -6.67
CA PHE A 181 4.30 20.71 -5.46
C PHE A 181 5.14 21.98 -5.68
N GLN A 182 6.04 22.00 -6.67
CA GLN A 182 6.85 23.18 -7.01
C GLN A 182 6.18 24.12 -8.03
N GLY A 183 4.99 23.81 -8.56
CA GLY A 183 4.28 24.68 -9.49
C GLY A 183 5.05 25.01 -10.77
N LYS A 184 6.05 24.21 -11.15
CA LYS A 184 6.86 24.46 -12.35
C LYS A 184 6.33 23.61 -13.51
N LYS A 185 5.64 24.26 -14.45
CA LYS A 185 5.25 23.64 -15.73
C LYS A 185 6.49 23.07 -16.44
N PRO A 186 6.40 21.88 -17.06
CA PRO A 186 7.46 21.38 -17.91
C PRO A 186 7.62 22.32 -19.12
N ASP A 187 8.85 22.73 -19.37
CA ASP A 187 9.26 23.63 -20.45
C ASP A 187 9.17 22.86 -21.77
N THR A 188 8.05 23.00 -22.48
CA THR A 188 7.96 22.67 -23.90
C THR A 188 8.59 23.81 -24.68
N ASP A 189 9.90 23.79 -24.83
CA ASP A 189 10.50 24.38 -26.02
C ASP A 189 11.88 23.80 -26.31
N LYS A 190 12.22 23.81 -27.60
CA LYS A 190 13.41 23.24 -28.28
C LYS A 190 13.20 21.87 -28.93
N MET A 191 12.26 21.84 -29.88
CA MET A 191 12.45 21.04 -31.09
C MET A 191 13.43 21.80 -32.01
N PRO A 192 14.54 21.20 -32.47
CA PRO A 192 15.43 21.88 -33.42
C PRO A 192 14.72 22.01 -34.78
N PRO A 193 14.87 23.15 -35.49
CA PRO A 193 14.32 23.29 -36.83
C PRO A 193 15.04 22.31 -37.76
N GLY A 194 14.27 21.33 -38.27
CA GLY A 194 14.65 20.53 -39.42
C GLY A 194 14.69 21.41 -40.68
N LYS A 195 15.64 21.08 -41.56
CA LYS A 195 15.92 21.72 -42.85
C LYS A 195 14.68 21.94 -43.71
#